data_AF-A0A9D7QHZ3-F1
#
_entry.id   AF-A0A9D7QHZ3-F1
#
_cell.length_a   1.000
_cell.length_b   1.000
_cell.length_c   1.000
_cell.angle_alpha   90.00
_cell.angle_beta   90.00
_cell.angle_gamma   90.00
#
_symmetry.space_group_name_H-M   'P 1'
#
loop_
_entity.id
_entity.type
_entity.pdbx_description
1 polymer ?
#
loop_
_entity_poly.entity_id
_entity_poly.type
_entity_poly.pdbx_seq_one_letter_code
_entity_poly.pdbx_strand_id
1 'polypeptide(L)'
;MALINNIAWLMRRSPIVLYGGHGDYRIRGIHVSDLAELMCTMAEHEVNVTVDAVGPESLSFLELLEKVRAAVRSRTLLLPVPGAVFPGVTWLLGTLLRDTLLTRDEYLAMAAGWPTRRRQRAVASA
;
A
#
# COMPACT_ATOMS: atom_id res chain seq x y z
N MET A 1 -8.82 6.98 0.99
CA MET A 1 -9.12 6.17 -0.21
C MET A 1 -8.36 4.86 -0.11
N ALA A 2 -9.03 3.72 -0.35
CA ALA A 2 -8.37 2.42 -0.29
C ALA A 2 -7.33 2.30 -1.43
N LEU A 3 -6.12 1.82 -1.13
CA LEU A 3 -5.01 1.63 -2.08
C LEU A 3 -5.45 0.93 -3.38
N ILE A 4 -6.27 -0.11 -3.24
CA ILE A 4 -6.78 -0.92 -4.36
C ILE A 4 -7.59 -0.08 -5.34
N ASN A 5 -8.38 0.88 -4.86
CA ASN A 5 -9.19 1.74 -5.73
C ASN A 5 -8.32 2.65 -6.61
N ASN A 6 -7.24 3.20 -6.06
CA ASN A 6 -6.32 4.04 -6.80
C ASN A 6 -5.59 3.24 -7.89
N ILE A 7 -5.15 2.01 -7.57
CA ILE A 7 -4.54 1.09 -8.55
C ILE A 7 -5.53 0.76 -9.67
N ALA A 8 -6.78 0.45 -9.32
CA ALA A 8 -7.83 0.15 -10.29
C ALA A 8 -8.11 1.35 -11.22
N TRP A 9 -8.18 2.56 -10.67
CA TRP A 9 -8.33 3.79 -11.45
C TRP A 9 -7.16 3.99 -12.42
N LEU A 10 -5.93 3.83 -11.93
CA LEU A 10 -4.71 3.99 -12.73
C LEU A 10 -4.66 2.97 -13.88
N MET A 11 -4.96 1.70 -13.61
CA MET A 11 -4.99 0.65 -14.64
C MET A 11 -6.09 0.84 -15.69
N ARG A 12 -7.17 1.57 -15.38
CA ARG A 12 -8.19 1.89 -16.40
C ARG A 12 -7.76 3.01 -17.33
N ARG A 13 -6.87 3.89 -16.87
CA ARG A 13 -6.51 5.12 -17.60
C ARG A 13 -5.14 5.09 -18.24
N SER A 14 -4.23 4.25 -17.75
CA SER A 14 -2.87 4.15 -18.27
C SER A 14 -2.61 2.82 -18.99
N PRO A 15 -1.99 2.84 -20.19
CA PRO A 15 -1.52 1.62 -20.85
C PRO A 15 -0.32 0.98 -20.13
N ILE A 16 0.37 1.73 -19.25
CA ILE A 16 1.57 1.27 -18.52
C ILE A 16 1.44 1.63 -17.04
N VAL A 17 1.71 0.67 -16.16
CA VAL A 17 1.85 0.88 -14.72
C VAL A 17 3.24 0.43 -14.30
N LEU A 18 3.96 1.34 -13.66
CA LEU A 18 5.31 1.12 -13.17
C LEU A 18 5.25 0.74 -11.70
N TYR A 19 6.07 -0.23 -11.29
CA TYR A 19 6.20 -0.64 -9.89
C TYR A 19 7.68 -0.75 -9.50
N GLY A 20 7.99 -0.48 -8.22
CA GLY A 20 9.38 -0.48 -7.75
C GLY A 20 9.97 -1.87 -7.53
N GLY A 21 11.25 -2.03 -7.88
CA GLY A 21 12.01 -3.26 -7.66
C GLY A 21 11.42 -4.45 -8.40
N HIS A 22 11.44 -5.62 -7.75
CA HIS A 22 10.86 -6.86 -8.30
C HIS A 22 9.39 -7.08 -7.92
N GLY A 23 8.82 -6.21 -7.08
CA GLY A 23 7.42 -6.33 -6.61
C GLY A 23 7.19 -7.48 -5.62
N ASP A 24 8.27 -7.99 -5.01
CA ASP A 24 8.30 -9.12 -4.07
C ASP A 24 7.94 -8.74 -2.63
N TYR A 25 7.87 -7.45 -2.31
CA TYR A 25 7.41 -6.98 -1.01
C TYR A 25 5.96 -7.39 -0.76
N ARG A 26 5.74 -7.97 0.41
CA ARG A 26 4.46 -8.58 0.80
C ARG A 26 3.51 -7.53 1.38
N ILE A 27 2.25 -7.65 1.00
CA ILE A 27 1.15 -6.82 1.49
C ILE A 27 0.06 -7.74 2.03
N ARG A 28 -0.41 -7.39 3.23
CA ARG A 28 -1.58 -8.00 3.86
C ARG A 28 -2.67 -6.96 3.97
N GLY A 29 -3.77 -7.18 3.25
CA GLY A 29 -4.99 -6.40 3.40
C GLY A 29 -6.00 -7.18 4.23
N ILE A 30 -7.00 -6.49 4.76
CA ILE A 30 -8.20 -7.09 5.34
C ILE A 30 -9.41 -6.60 4.53
N HIS A 31 -10.39 -7.47 4.31
CA HIS A 31 -11.64 -7.06 3.69
C HIS A 31 -12.45 -6.21 4.69
N VAL A 32 -13.13 -5.17 4.20
CA VAL A 32 -13.82 -4.22 5.07
C VAL A 32 -14.95 -4.88 5.86
N SER A 33 -15.63 -5.88 5.29
CA SER A 33 -16.65 -6.64 6.01
C SER A 33 -16.06 -7.46 7.15
N ASP A 34 -14.93 -8.12 6.93
CA ASP A 34 -14.26 -8.93 7.96
C ASP A 34 -13.74 -8.04 9.09
N LEU A 35 -13.25 -6.84 8.74
CA LEU A 35 -12.88 -5.84 9.75
C LEU A 35 -14.09 -5.37 10.54
N ALA A 36 -15.23 -5.11 9.89
CA ALA A 36 -16.46 -4.70 10.57
C ALA A 36 -16.99 -5.81 11.50
N GLU A 37 -16.98 -7.06 11.05
CA GLU A 37 -17.36 -8.23 11.85
C GLU A 37 -16.44 -8.42 13.07
N LEU A 38 -15.13 -8.25 12.87
CA LEU A 38 -14.15 -8.27 13.95
C LEU A 38 -14.43 -7.15 14.96
N MET A 39 -14.72 -5.93 14.51
CA MET A 39 -15.06 -4.81 15.38
C MET A 39 -16.34 -5.07 16.19
N CYS A 40 -17.38 -5.62 15.57
CA CYS A 40 -18.62 -5.99 16.26
C CYS A 40 -18.36 -7.06 17.33
N THR A 41 -17.62 -8.11 17.00
CA THR A 41 -17.24 -9.16 17.95
C THR A 41 -16.46 -8.59 19.14
N MET A 42 -15.48 -7.71 18.89
CA MET A 42 -14.67 -7.11 19.95
C MET A 42 -15.47 -6.13 20.83
N ALA A 43 -16.51 -5.49 20.30
CA ALA A 43 -17.37 -4.59 21.06
C ALA A 43 -18.22 -5.31 22.13
N GLU A 44 -18.43 -6.62 22.00
CA GLU A 44 -19.14 -7.44 22.98
C GLU A 44 -18.26 -7.84 24.19
N HIS A 45 -16.94 -7.63 24.11
CA HIS A 45 -16.00 -7.95 25.17
C HIS A 45 -15.71 -6.73 26.06
N GLU A 46 -15.74 -6.92 27.39
CA GLU A 46 -15.41 -5.86 28.36
C GLU A 46 -13.90 -5.59 28.51
N VAL A 47 -13.06 -6.38 27.82
CA VAL A 47 -11.60 -6.32 27.94
C VAL A 47 -11.00 -5.52 26.79
N ASN A 48 -10.20 -4.51 27.12
CA ASN A 48 -9.43 -3.77 26.13
C ASN A 48 -8.29 -4.64 25.58
N VAL A 49 -8.36 -4.96 24.29
CA VAL A 49 -7.36 -5.75 23.59
C VAL A 49 -6.90 -5.05 22.32
N THR A 50 -5.62 -5.24 21.96
CA THR A 50 -5.07 -4.82 20.67
C THR A 50 -4.96 -6.06 19.78
N VAL A 51 -5.61 -6.02 18.62
CA VAL A 51 -5.62 -7.14 17.65
C VAL A 51 -5.03 -6.67 16.34
N ASP A 52 -4.18 -7.48 15.73
CA ASP A 52 -3.66 -7.24 14.38
C ASP A 52 -4.69 -7.72 13.34
N ALA A 53 -5.45 -6.78 12.79
CA ALA A 53 -6.53 -7.04 11.84
C ALA A 53 -5.99 -7.18 10.41
N VAL A 54 -5.34 -8.32 10.14
CA VAL A 54 -4.78 -8.66 8.82
C VAL A 54 -5.51 -9.83 8.20
N GLY A 55 -5.76 -9.76 6.89
CA GLY A 55 -6.33 -10.87 6.15
C GLY A 55 -5.35 -12.04 6.00
N PRO A 56 -5.87 -13.22 5.64
CA PRO A 56 -5.11 -14.46 5.60
C PRO A 56 -4.09 -14.51 4.43
N GLU A 57 -4.38 -13.79 3.34
CA GLU A 57 -3.52 -13.76 2.17
C GLU A 57 -2.34 -12.80 2.36
N SER A 58 -1.13 -13.29 2.11
CA SER A 58 0.09 -12.49 2.02
C SER A 58 0.52 -12.42 0.57
N LEU A 59 0.04 -11.40 -0.16
CA LEU A 59 0.32 -11.24 -1.58
C LEU A 59 1.61 -10.45 -1.78
N SER A 60 2.39 -10.78 -2.80
CA SER A 60 3.40 -9.85 -3.29
C SER A 60 2.70 -8.64 -3.93
N PHE A 61 3.37 -7.51 -4.01
CA PHE A 61 2.79 -6.35 -4.69
C PHE A 61 2.49 -6.64 -6.15
N LEU A 62 3.35 -7.40 -6.84
CA LEU A 62 3.10 -7.82 -8.21
C LEU A 62 1.83 -8.69 -8.30
N GLU A 63 1.66 -9.67 -7.42
CA GLU A 63 0.44 -10.50 -7.35
C GLU A 63 -0.81 -9.65 -7.11
N LEU A 64 -0.73 -8.65 -6.23
CA LEU A 64 -1.81 -7.69 -6.00
C LEU A 64 -2.16 -6.93 -7.29
N LEU A 65 -1.15 -6.38 -7.98
CA LEU A 65 -1.36 -5.65 -9.23
C LEU A 65 -1.99 -6.56 -10.31
N GLU A 66 -1.54 -7.81 -10.42
CA GLU A 66 -2.09 -8.78 -11.36
C GLU A 66 -3.55 -9.14 -11.05
N LYS A 67 -3.88 -9.38 -9.77
CA LYS A 67 -5.26 -9.61 -9.33
C LYS A 67 -6.15 -8.42 -9.66
N VAL A 68 -5.70 -7.19 -9.39
CA VAL A 68 -6.47 -5.97 -9.72
C VAL A 68 -6.64 -5.82 -11.23
N ARG A 69 -5.57 -6.00 -12.03
CA ARG A 69 -5.61 -5.93 -13.49
C ARG A 69 -6.65 -6.89 -14.07
N ALA A 70 -6.67 -8.13 -13.58
CA ALA A 70 -7.64 -9.14 -13.97
C ALA A 70 -9.07 -8.74 -13.59
N ALA A 71 -9.27 -8.28 -12.35
CA ALA A 71 -10.58 -7.86 -11.84
C ALA A 71 -11.17 -6.68 -12.64
N VAL A 72 -10.34 -5.70 -13.02
CA VAL A 72 -10.80 -4.55 -13.83
C VAL A 72 -10.74 -4.80 -15.35
N ARG A 73 -10.32 -6.01 -15.77
CA ARG A 73 -10.13 -6.40 -17.18
C ARG A 73 -9.24 -5.42 -17.97
N SER A 74 -8.22 -4.87 -17.32
CA SER A 74 -7.29 -3.96 -17.97
C SER A 74 -6.22 -4.70 -18.79
N ARG A 75 -5.76 -4.07 -19.87
CA ARG A 75 -4.65 -4.51 -20.71
C ARG A 75 -3.33 -3.81 -20.37
N THR A 76 -3.26 -3.11 -19.24
CA THR A 76 -2.07 -2.39 -18.80
C THR A 76 -0.85 -3.31 -18.69
N LEU A 77 0.28 -2.83 -19.20
CA LEU A 77 1.59 -3.44 -19.03
C LEU A 77 2.15 -3.09 -17.66
N LEU A 78 2.57 -4.10 -16.90
CA LEU A 78 3.24 -3.93 -15.61
C LEU A 78 4.75 -4.00 -15.84
N LEU A 79 5.48 -2.92 -15.53
CA LEU A 79 6.92 -2.87 -15.72
C LEU A 79 7.65 -2.59 -14.39
N PRO A 80 8.63 -3.43 -14.02
CA PRO A 80 9.47 -3.18 -12.86
C PRO A 80 10.41 -2.01 -13.14
N VAL A 81 10.60 -1.15 -12.14
CA VAL A 81 11.52 -0.02 -12.17
C VAL A 81 12.61 -0.25 -11.12
N PRO A 82 13.87 -0.43 -11.53
CA PRO A 82 14.99 -0.49 -10.60
C PRO A 82 15.06 0.80 -9.78
N GLY A 83 15.40 0.70 -8.49
CA GLY A 83 15.44 1.85 -7.57
C GLY A 83 16.32 3.02 -8.03
N ALA A 84 17.33 2.76 -8.86
CA ALA A 84 18.20 3.77 -9.44
C ALA A 84 17.50 4.69 -10.48
N VAL A 85 16.43 4.21 -11.13
CA VAL A 85 15.72 4.90 -12.22
C VAL A 85 14.47 5.65 -11.71
N PHE A 86 14.05 5.35 -10.48
CA PHE A 86 12.88 5.93 -9.82
C PHE A 86 12.82 7.47 -9.83
N PRO A 87 13.94 8.20 -9.61
CA PRO A 87 13.92 9.68 -9.65
C PRO A 87 13.61 10.27 -11.03
N GLY A 88 14.06 9.62 -12.11
CA GLY A 88 13.80 10.09 -13.48
C GLY A 88 12.36 9.81 -13.93
N VAL A 89 11.85 8.64 -13.54
CA VAL A 89 10.48 8.20 -13.84
C VAL A 89 9.43 9.01 -13.10
N THR A 90 9.66 9.33 -11.82
CA THR A 90 8.76 10.19 -11.03
C THR A 90 8.71 11.63 -11.55
N TRP A 91 9.83 12.18 -12.04
CA TRP A 91 9.85 13.48 -12.69
C TRP A 91 9.06 13.50 -14.02
N LEU A 92 9.23 12.46 -14.85
CA LEU A 92 8.50 12.31 -16.11
C LEU A 92 7.00 12.04 -15.89
N LEU A 93 6.65 11.23 -14.91
CA LEU A 93 5.25 10.95 -14.55
C LEU A 93 4.59 12.14 -13.87
N GLY A 94 5.30 12.90 -13.03
CA GLY A 94 4.78 14.11 -12.39
C GLY A 94 4.43 15.22 -13.39
N THR A 95 5.20 15.32 -14.48
CA THR A 95 4.90 16.24 -15.58
C THR A 95 3.76 15.76 -16.48
N LEU A 96 3.60 14.44 -16.67
CA LEU A 96 2.59 13.85 -17.55
C LEU A 96 1.22 13.63 -16.88
N LEU A 97 1.19 13.23 -15.61
CA LEU A 97 -0.04 12.84 -14.91
C LEU A 97 -0.72 13.97 -14.14
N ARG A 98 -0.06 15.11 -13.85
CA ARG A 98 -0.60 16.19 -12.99
C ARG A 98 -1.23 15.70 -11.68
N ASP A 99 -0.91 14.49 -11.24
CA ASP A 99 -1.56 13.83 -10.11
C ASP A 99 -0.49 13.40 -9.11
N THR A 100 -0.76 13.78 -7.86
CA THR A 100 0.17 13.78 -6.73
C THR A 100 0.38 12.36 -6.22
N LEU A 101 1.25 11.59 -6.88
CA LEU A 101 1.66 10.27 -6.39
C LEU A 101 3.16 10.25 -6.13
N LEU A 102 3.48 10.34 -4.83
CA LEU A 102 4.78 10.23 -4.19
C LEU A 102 5.83 11.24 -4.66
N THR A 103 5.74 12.44 -4.09
CA THR A 103 6.79 13.46 -4.14
C THR A 103 8.09 12.88 -3.56
N ARG A 104 9.23 13.28 -4.12
CA ARG A 104 10.60 12.90 -3.73
C ARG A 104 10.85 12.86 -2.21
N ASP A 105 10.16 13.71 -1.47
CA ASP A 105 10.25 13.83 -0.02
C ASP A 105 9.65 12.62 0.72
N GLU A 106 8.59 12.00 0.20
CA GLU A 106 7.98 10.79 0.78
C GLU A 106 8.89 9.55 0.59
N TYR A 107 9.52 9.43 -0.58
CA TYR A 107 10.50 8.36 -0.83
C TYR A 107 11.76 8.52 0.02
N LEU A 108 12.30 9.73 0.16
CA LEU A 108 13.44 10.00 1.03
C LEU A 108 13.11 9.76 2.51
N ALA A 109 11.88 10.06 2.94
CA ALA A 109 11.43 9.77 4.30
C ALA A 109 11.33 8.26 4.59
N MET A 110 10.93 7.44 3.61
CA MET A 110 10.92 5.98 3.71
C MET A 110 12.35 5.39 3.64
N ALA A 111 13.21 5.90 2.76
CA ALA A 111 14.56 5.40 2.54
C ALA A 111 15.55 5.81 3.65
N ALA A 112 15.32 6.94 4.32
CA ALA A 112 16.16 7.38 5.43
C ALA A 112 15.95 6.56 6.71
N GLY A 113 14.91 5.71 6.77
CA GLY A 113 14.47 5.07 8.00
C GLY A 113 13.94 6.13 8.97
N TRP A 114 12.66 6.08 9.31
CA TRP A 114 12.17 6.90 10.41
C TRP A 114 13.05 6.69 11.65
N PRO A 115 13.60 7.76 12.25
CA PRO A 115 14.14 7.65 13.59
C PRO A 115 12.95 7.55 14.54
N THR A 116 12.52 6.32 14.85
CA THR A 116 11.56 6.06 15.91
C THR A 116 12.18 6.46 17.24
N ARG A 117 11.97 7.73 17.61
CA ARG A 117 12.21 8.25 18.94
C ARG A 117 11.36 7.45 19.93
N ARG A 118 12.06 6.80 20.87
CA ARG A 118 11.74 6.76 22.30
C ARG A 118 10.55 7.66 22.70
N ARG A 119 9.33 7.13 22.76
CA ARG A 119 8.25 7.67 23.61
C ARG A 119 7.01 6.75 23.71
N GLN A 120 7.21 5.45 23.94
CA GLN A 120 6.14 4.59 24.49
C GLN A 120 6.75 3.59 25.49
N ARG A 121 7.20 4.12 26.64
CA ARG A 121 7.41 3.38 27.89
C ARG A 121 7.11 4.33 29.05
N ALA A 122 5.87 4.83 29.06
CA ALA A 122 5.30 5.58 30.17
C ALA A 122 3.77 5.40 30.18
N VAL A 123 3.30 4.17 29.95
CA VAL A 123 1.96 3.71 30.35
C VAL A 123 2.11 2.23 30.71
N ALA A 124 2.87 1.98 31.78
CA ALA A 124 2.98 0.70 32.44
C ALA A 124 3.14 0.98 33.94
N SER A 125 2.16 1.70 34.49
CA SER A 125 1.96 1.91 35.93
C SER A 125 0.67 2.70 36.13
N ALA A 126 -0.45 1.99 36.12
CA ALA A 126 -1.67 2.25 36.89
C ALA A 126 -2.59 1.04 36.73
#